data_AF-A0A6V7JEZ8-F1
#
_entry.id   AF-A0A6V7JEZ8-F1
#
_cell.length_a   1.000
_cell.length_b   1.000
_cell.length_c   1.000
_cell.angle_alpha   90.00
_cell.angle_beta   90.00
_cell.angle_gamma   90.00
#
_symmetry.space_group_name_H-M   'P 1'
#
loop_
_entity.id
_entity.type
_entity.pdbx_description
1 polymer ?
#
loop_
_entity_poly.entity_id
_entity_poly.type
_entity_poly.pdbx_seq_one_letter_code
_entity_poly.pdbx_strand_id
1 'polypeptide(L)'
;SFAANCFIGLGHALRVPVIMVSSTIPFPWLERSLGQPPQSAFAPSFFSSYVHPMSFSERIYNTVKDRFDLVRFDYHTKTVQNELMRKYIDPNIPPLEELENNVVLALVNSWPSLNGIKPLTPSIIQVGGIHVKEHYQKPSK
;
A
#
# COMPACT_ATOMS: atom_id res chain seq x y z
N SER A 1 7.54 -9.57 -6.27
CA SER A 1 7.64 -8.20 -6.81
C SER A 1 6.38 -7.34 -6.65
N PHE A 2 5.17 -7.89 -6.40
CA PHE A 2 3.94 -7.06 -6.38
C PHE A 2 3.76 -6.14 -5.15
N ALA A 3 4.23 -6.57 -3.97
CA ALA A 3 4.03 -5.88 -2.69
C ALA A 3 5.33 -5.34 -2.07
N ALA A 4 6.47 -5.54 -2.73
CA ALA A 4 7.78 -5.20 -2.17
C ALA A 4 8.13 -3.73 -2.48
N ASN A 5 8.69 -3.04 -1.49
CA ASN A 5 9.04 -1.63 -1.55
C ASN A 5 10.51 -1.38 -1.94
N CYS A 6 11.30 -2.42 -2.24
CA CYS A 6 12.73 -2.29 -2.56
C CYS A 6 13.05 -1.40 -3.79
N PHE A 7 12.09 -1.17 -4.68
CA PHE A 7 12.25 -0.25 -5.81
C PHE A 7 12.31 1.23 -5.39
N ILE A 8 11.88 1.57 -4.17
CA ILE A 8 12.07 2.93 -3.61
C ILE A 8 13.56 3.28 -3.61
N GLY A 9 14.45 2.30 -3.45
CA GLY A 9 15.89 2.50 -3.51
C GLY A 9 16.39 3.11 -4.83
N LEU A 10 15.69 2.88 -5.95
CA LEU A 10 16.02 3.53 -7.22
C LEU A 10 15.82 5.04 -7.17
N GLY A 11 14.79 5.51 -6.45
CA GLY A 11 14.57 6.94 -6.24
C GLY A 11 15.72 7.59 -5.48
N HIS A 12 16.24 6.90 -4.46
CA HIS A 12 17.43 7.35 -3.73
C HIS A 12 18.67 7.45 -4.62
N ALA A 13 18.97 6.38 -5.37
CA ALA A 13 20.14 6.35 -6.26
C ALA A 13 20.07 7.41 -7.37
N LEU A 14 18.88 7.65 -7.92
CA LEU A 14 18.64 8.64 -8.97
C LEU A 14 18.42 10.05 -8.42
N ARG A 15 18.30 10.22 -7.09
CA ARG A 15 17.97 11.49 -6.42
C ARG A 15 16.66 12.11 -6.93
N VAL A 16 15.64 11.29 -7.10
CA VAL A 16 14.31 11.70 -7.58
C VAL A 16 13.22 11.31 -6.57
N PRO A 17 12.12 12.08 -6.49
CA PRO A 17 10.98 11.71 -5.64
C PRO A 17 10.32 10.42 -6.15
N VAL A 18 9.80 9.61 -5.23
CA VAL A 18 9.14 8.34 -5.55
C VAL A 18 7.64 8.49 -5.42
N ILE A 19 6.92 8.12 -6.48
CA ILE A 19 5.47 7.94 -6.51
C ILE A 19 5.19 6.44 -6.56
N MET A 20 4.41 5.93 -5.61
CA MET A 20 3.98 4.53 -5.63
C MET A 20 2.73 4.36 -6.49
N VAL A 21 2.61 3.21 -7.15
CA VAL A 21 1.41 2.84 -7.92
C VAL A 21 0.94 1.46 -7.48
N SER A 22 -0.32 1.36 -7.04
CA SER A 22 -0.95 0.11 -6.63
C SER A 22 -2.10 -0.22 -7.58
N SER A 23 -2.10 -1.43 -8.13
CA SER A 23 -3.21 -1.95 -8.94
C SER A 23 -4.39 -2.44 -8.11
N THR A 24 -4.30 -2.38 -6.78
CA THR A 24 -5.36 -2.73 -5.83
C THR A 24 -5.60 -1.59 -4.82
N ILE A 25 -6.55 -1.80 -3.92
CA ILE A 25 -6.64 -1.03 -2.67
C ILE A 25 -5.27 -1.03 -1.94
N PRO A 26 -4.95 0.03 -1.17
CA PRO A 26 -3.65 0.16 -0.54
C PRO A 26 -3.39 -0.94 0.51
N PHE A 27 -2.16 -1.46 0.54
CA PHE A 27 -1.69 -2.36 1.58
C PHE A 27 -1.34 -1.61 2.87
N PRO A 28 -1.36 -2.29 4.04
CA PRO A 28 -0.99 -1.65 5.30
C PRO A 28 0.41 -1.00 5.32
N TRP A 29 1.42 -1.62 4.70
CA TRP A 29 2.77 -1.04 4.63
C TRP A 29 2.87 0.14 3.65
N LEU A 30 2.06 0.18 2.58
CA LEU A 30 1.96 1.34 1.70
C LEU A 30 1.32 2.52 2.45
N GLU A 31 0.24 2.27 3.19
CA GLU A 31 -0.39 3.28 4.05
C GLU A 31 0.61 3.82 5.07
N ARG A 32 1.41 2.94 5.70
CA ARG A 32 2.47 3.33 6.65
C ARG A 32 3.50 4.27 6.01
N SER A 33 3.99 3.98 4.80
CA SER A 33 4.99 4.82 4.11
C SER A 33 4.49 6.24 3.82
N LEU A 34 3.18 6.46 3.80
CA LEU A 34 2.55 7.77 3.55
C LEU A 34 1.96 8.42 4.80
N GLY A 35 2.31 7.92 5.99
CA GLY A 35 1.84 8.47 7.26
C GLY A 35 0.34 8.35 7.47
N GLN A 36 -0.33 7.43 6.78
CA GLN A 36 -1.77 7.18 6.93
C GLN A 36 -2.05 6.56 8.31
N PRO A 37 -2.88 7.18 9.15
CA PRO A 37 -3.24 6.60 10.45
C PRO A 37 -3.95 5.26 10.28
N PRO A 38 -3.67 4.27 11.15
CA PRO A 38 -4.34 2.98 11.07
C PRO A 38 -5.85 3.10 11.28
N GLN A 39 -6.60 2.51 10.35
CA GLN A 39 -8.07 2.61 10.28
C GLN A 39 -8.78 1.27 10.47
N SER A 40 -8.08 0.22 10.92
CA SER A 40 -8.62 -1.14 11.07
C SER A 40 -9.70 -1.28 12.15
N ALA A 41 -9.90 -0.26 12.99
CA ALA A 41 -11.05 -0.20 13.89
C ALA A 41 -12.36 0.16 13.16
N PHE A 42 -12.30 0.83 12.01
CA PHE A 42 -13.49 1.31 11.29
C PHE A 42 -13.70 0.57 9.96
N ALA A 43 -12.62 0.34 9.21
CA ALA A 43 -12.66 -0.27 7.90
C ALA A 43 -11.99 -1.66 7.92
N PRO A 44 -12.51 -2.63 7.15
CA PRO A 44 -11.85 -3.92 6.97
C PRO A 44 -10.41 -3.74 6.45
N SER A 45 -9.47 -4.49 7.03
CA SER A 45 -8.09 -4.50 6.54
C SER A 45 -7.98 -5.26 5.22
N PHE A 46 -6.87 -5.07 4.48
CA PHE A 46 -6.67 -5.67 3.16
C PHE A 46 -6.90 -7.20 3.14
N PHE A 47 -6.45 -7.90 4.19
CA PHE A 47 -6.54 -9.36 4.30
C PHE A 47 -7.76 -9.83 5.11
N SER A 48 -8.69 -8.94 5.42
CA SER A 48 -9.90 -9.25 6.16
C SER A 48 -11.00 -9.76 5.23
N SER A 49 -11.80 -10.71 5.69
CA SER A 49 -13.01 -11.15 5.00
C SER A 49 -14.25 -10.36 5.43
N TYR A 50 -14.11 -9.40 6.35
CA TYR A 50 -15.23 -8.61 6.84
C TYR A 50 -15.66 -7.54 5.84
N VAL A 51 -16.93 -7.15 5.94
CA VAL A 51 -17.54 -6.07 5.16
C VAL A 51 -18.07 -5.02 6.13
N HIS A 52 -17.98 -3.74 5.77
CA HIS A 52 -18.54 -2.68 6.59
C HIS A 52 -20.09 -2.74 6.57
N PRO A 53 -20.80 -2.59 7.71
CA PRO A 53 -20.28 -2.35 9.06
C PRO A 53 -19.86 -3.61 9.81
N MET A 54 -18.73 -3.52 10.52
CA MET A 54 -18.24 -4.55 11.43
C MET A 54 -18.81 -4.35 12.84
N SER A 55 -19.15 -5.44 13.54
CA SER A 55 -19.45 -5.49 14.98
C SER A 55 -18.20 -5.23 15.84
N PHE A 56 -18.37 -5.04 17.15
CA PHE A 56 -17.25 -4.76 18.06
C PHE A 56 -16.18 -5.86 18.08
N SER A 57 -16.59 -7.13 18.11
CA SER A 57 -15.67 -8.28 18.08
C SER A 57 -14.95 -8.37 16.73
N GLU A 58 -15.64 -8.14 15.62
CA GLU A 58 -15.05 -8.10 14.29
C GLU A 58 -14.01 -6.98 14.17
N ARG A 59 -14.29 -5.79 14.72
CA ARG A 59 -13.33 -4.66 14.77
C ARG A 59 -12.07 -5.01 15.55
N ILE A 60 -12.20 -5.68 16.70
CA ILE A 60 -11.04 -6.15 17.49
C ILE A 60 -10.21 -7.13 16.66
N TYR A 61 -10.86 -8.16 16.11
CA TYR A 61 -10.17 -9.17 15.31
C TYR A 61 -9.49 -8.55 14.10
N ASN A 62 -10.19 -7.66 13.37
CA ASN A 62 -9.67 -6.95 12.21
C ASN A 62 -8.42 -6.13 12.56
N THR A 63 -8.43 -5.42 13.70
CA THR A 63 -7.31 -4.61 14.17
C THR A 63 -6.10 -5.47 14.56
N VAL A 64 -6.32 -6.56 15.31
CA VAL A 64 -5.25 -7.49 15.69
C VAL A 64 -4.65 -8.15 14.45
N LYS A 65 -5.50 -8.60 13.52
CA LYS A 65 -5.07 -9.20 12.26
C LYS A 65 -4.26 -8.23 11.40
N ASP A 66 -4.73 -7.00 11.25
CA ASP A 66 -4.03 -5.94 10.50
C ASP A 66 -2.63 -5.67 11.05
N ARG A 67 -2.48 -5.60 12.38
CA ARG A 67 -1.16 -5.48 13.03
C ARG A 67 -0.28 -6.71 12.84
N PHE A 68 -0.87 -7.90 12.96
CA PHE A 68 -0.15 -9.14 12.72
C PHE A 68 0.37 -9.22 11.29
N ASP A 69 -0.43 -8.84 10.29
CA ASP A 69 -0.05 -8.87 8.88
C ASP A 69 1.09 -7.88 8.57
N LEU A 70 1.10 -6.69 9.20
CA LEU A 70 2.21 -5.73 9.14
C LEU A 70 3.52 -6.32 9.69
N VAL A 71 3.49 -6.85 10.92
CA VAL A 71 4.68 -7.43 11.57
C VAL A 71 5.19 -8.63 10.77
N ARG A 72 4.28 -9.47 10.27
CA ARG A 72 4.61 -10.61 9.42
C ARG A 72 5.28 -10.17 8.13
N PHE A 73 4.77 -9.13 7.48
CA PHE A 73 5.39 -8.59 6.26
C PHE A 73 6.81 -8.08 6.52
N ASP A 74 7.01 -7.30 7.59
CA ASP A 74 8.32 -6.78 7.95
C ASP A 74 9.28 -7.94 8.26
N TYR A 75 8.86 -8.93 9.06
CA TYR A 75 9.69 -10.09 9.43
C TYR A 75 10.18 -10.86 8.20
N HIS A 76 9.32 -11.09 7.20
CA HIS A 76 9.69 -11.90 6.04
C HIS A 76 10.46 -11.12 4.97
N THR A 77 10.30 -9.80 4.89
CA THR A 77 10.76 -9.05 3.73
C THR A 77 11.83 -8.01 4.03
N LYS A 78 11.88 -7.47 5.26
CA LYS A 78 12.78 -6.36 5.61
C LYS A 78 14.25 -6.66 5.31
N THR A 79 14.76 -7.77 5.82
CA THR A 79 16.18 -8.15 5.64
C THR A 79 16.50 -8.37 4.16
N VAL A 80 15.68 -9.20 3.50
CA VAL A 80 15.88 -9.54 2.08
C VAL A 80 15.82 -8.31 1.18
N GLN A 81 14.86 -7.41 1.40
CA GLN A 81 14.74 -6.18 0.62
C GLN A 81 15.97 -5.28 0.80
N ASN A 82 16.43 -5.08 2.03
CA ASN A 82 17.63 -4.29 2.32
C ASN A 82 18.90 -4.90 1.69
N GLU A 83 19.08 -6.22 1.77
CA GLU A 83 20.21 -6.91 1.15
C GLU A 83 20.20 -6.77 -0.38
N LEU A 84 19.03 -6.92 -1.01
CA LEU A 84 18.89 -6.77 -2.45
C LEU A 84 19.16 -5.33 -2.91
N MET A 85 18.69 -4.32 -2.18
CA MET A 85 18.99 -2.93 -2.49
C MET A 85 20.49 -2.64 -2.38
N ARG A 86 21.15 -3.11 -1.32
CA ARG A 86 22.61 -2.94 -1.16
C ARG A 86 23.42 -3.66 -2.23
N LYS A 87 22.95 -4.84 -2.65
CA LYS A 87 23.63 -5.65 -3.66
C LYS A 87 23.51 -5.09 -5.07
N TYR A 88 22.32 -4.59 -5.44
CA TYR A 88 22.00 -4.26 -6.84
C TYR A 88 21.80 -2.78 -7.13
N ILE A 89 21.61 -1.93 -6.12
CA ILE A 89 21.36 -0.50 -6.30
C ILE A 89 22.56 0.31 -5.81
N ASP A 90 22.83 0.31 -4.50
CA ASP A 90 23.93 1.05 -3.90
C ASP A 90 24.33 0.37 -2.57
N PRO A 91 25.59 -0.09 -2.40
CA PRO A 91 26.06 -0.70 -1.15
C PRO A 91 25.86 0.15 0.11
N ASN A 92 25.82 1.48 -0.03
CA ASN A 92 25.66 2.44 1.07
C ASN A 92 24.21 2.92 1.25
N ILE A 93 23.25 2.32 0.54
CA ILE A 93 21.87 2.75 0.60
C ILE A 93 21.29 2.64 2.02
N PRO A 94 20.54 3.65 2.50
CA PRO A 94 19.85 3.59 3.78
C PRO A 94 18.88 2.41 3.88
N PRO A 95 18.51 2.01 5.12
CA PRO A 95 17.46 1.02 5.33
C PRO A 95 16.15 1.41 4.66
N LEU A 96 15.39 0.42 4.18
CA LEU A 96 14.10 0.61 3.52
C LEU A 96 13.15 1.51 4.31
N GLU A 97 13.11 1.38 5.63
CA GLU A 97 12.24 2.18 6.51
C GLU A 97 12.53 3.67 6.45
N GLU A 98 13.80 4.05 6.26
CA GLU A 98 14.18 5.45 6.09
C GLU A 98 13.79 5.96 4.70
N LEU A 99 13.93 5.10 3.69
CA LEU A 99 13.56 5.41 2.32
C LEU A 99 12.05 5.55 2.13
N GLU A 100 11.25 4.78 2.86
CA GLU A 100 9.78 4.85 2.84
C GLU A 100 9.28 6.26 3.20
N ASN A 101 10.00 7.02 4.04
CA ASN A 101 9.64 8.41 4.39
C ASN A 101 9.82 9.40 3.22
N ASN A 102 10.51 9.02 2.14
CA ASN A 102 10.72 9.86 0.96
C ASN A 102 9.67 9.65 -0.14
N VAL A 103 8.68 8.77 0.09
CA VAL A 103 7.56 8.58 -0.83
C VAL A 103 6.62 9.78 -0.72
N VAL A 104 6.36 10.45 -1.85
CA VAL A 104 5.58 11.70 -1.84
C VAL A 104 4.07 11.46 -1.95
N LEU A 105 3.65 10.45 -2.72
CA LEU A 105 2.26 10.05 -2.88
C LEU A 105 2.14 8.62 -3.43
N ALA A 106 0.95 8.04 -3.31
CA ALA A 106 0.57 6.81 -3.98
C ALA A 106 -0.68 7.00 -4.85
N LEU A 107 -0.64 6.45 -6.07
CA LEU A 107 -1.79 6.25 -6.92
C LEU A 107 -2.33 4.84 -6.66
N VAL A 108 -3.57 4.73 -6.18
CA VAL A 108 -4.17 3.44 -5.81
C VAL A 108 -5.41 3.16 -6.64
N ASN A 109 -5.54 1.93 -7.13
CA ASN A 109 -6.73 1.48 -7.85
C ASN A 109 -7.85 1.14 -6.86
N SER A 110 -8.41 2.18 -6.24
CA SER A 110 -9.58 2.12 -5.38
C SER A 110 -10.55 3.24 -5.73
N TRP A 111 -11.81 3.08 -5.33
CA TRP A 111 -12.83 4.12 -5.47
C TRP A 111 -13.83 4.07 -4.31
N PRO A 112 -14.25 5.20 -3.72
CA PRO A 112 -15.12 5.22 -2.55
C PRO A 112 -16.43 4.44 -2.73
N SER A 113 -17.03 4.48 -3.92
CA SER A 113 -18.29 3.77 -4.21
C SER A 113 -18.11 2.25 -4.24
N LEU A 114 -16.90 1.74 -4.49
CA LEU A 114 -16.60 0.31 -4.57
C LEU A 114 -16.00 -0.22 -3.26
N ASN A 115 -15.20 0.60 -2.58
CA ASN A 115 -14.39 0.18 -1.42
C ASN A 115 -14.89 0.76 -0.09
N GLY A 116 -15.96 1.55 -0.12
CA GLY A 116 -16.46 2.27 1.04
C GLY A 116 -15.71 3.58 1.29
N ILE A 117 -16.34 4.46 2.06
CA ILE A 117 -15.76 5.74 2.46
C ILE A 117 -14.81 5.50 3.63
N LYS A 118 -13.56 5.94 3.48
CA LYS A 118 -12.57 5.94 4.55
C LYS A 118 -11.74 7.22 4.55
N PRO A 119 -11.27 7.69 5.71
CA PRO A 119 -10.34 8.81 5.78
C PRO A 119 -9.03 8.41 5.11
N LEU A 120 -8.57 9.21 4.15
CA LEU A 120 -7.27 9.05 3.49
C LEU A 120 -6.45 10.33 3.67
N THR A 121 -5.15 10.20 3.84
CA THR A 121 -4.24 11.36 3.72
C THR A 121 -4.28 11.90 2.29
N PRO A 122 -4.01 13.20 2.08
CA PRO A 122 -3.91 13.79 0.75
C PRO A 122 -2.88 13.11 -0.16
N SER A 123 -1.92 12.38 0.41
CA SER A 123 -0.89 11.64 -0.32
C SER A 123 -1.39 10.33 -0.94
N ILE A 124 -2.60 9.87 -0.63
CA ILE A 124 -3.19 8.67 -1.25
C ILE A 124 -4.26 9.12 -2.25
N ILE A 125 -3.94 9.03 -3.54
CA ILE A 125 -4.82 9.42 -4.63
C ILE A 125 -5.50 8.19 -5.23
N GLN A 126 -6.83 8.20 -5.19
CA GLN A 126 -7.66 7.14 -5.72
C GLN A 126 -7.85 7.33 -7.23
N VAL A 127 -7.29 6.41 -8.03
CA VAL A 127 -7.34 6.40 -9.50
C VAL A 127 -8.05 5.16 -10.04
N GLY A 128 -9.10 4.72 -9.32
CA GLY A 128 -9.90 3.56 -9.67
C GLY A 128 -10.39 3.60 -11.12
N GLY A 129 -10.16 2.51 -11.87
CA GLY A 129 -10.68 2.38 -13.23
C GLY A 129 -9.90 3.12 -14.31
N ILE A 130 -8.68 3.59 -14.07
CA ILE A 130 -7.83 4.27 -15.07
C ILE A 130 -7.57 3.44 -16.35
N HIS A 131 -7.74 2.12 -16.29
CA HIS A 131 -7.62 1.22 -17.43
C HIS A 131 -8.90 1.12 -18.29
N VAL A 132 -10.03 1.65 -17.81
CA VAL A 132 -11.32 1.57 -18.50
C VAL A 132 -11.37 2.64 -19.58
N LYS A 133 -11.61 2.22 -20.82
CA LYS A 133 -11.81 3.15 -21.95
C LYS A 133 -13.17 3.83 -21.82
N GLU A 134 -13.22 5.10 -22.18
CA GLU A 134 -14.41 5.96 -22.15
C GLU A 134 -15.61 5.37 -22.93
N HIS A 135 -15.32 4.51 -23.92
CA HIS A 135 -16.31 3.76 -24.68
C HIS A 135 -16.12 2.26 -24.45
N TYR A 136 -16.76 1.72 -23.41
CA TYR A 136 -16.94 0.28 -23.29
C TYR A 136 -17.87 -0.19 -24.43
N GLN A 137 -17.29 -0.77 -25.48
CA GLN A 137 -18.05 -1.49 -26.50
C GLN A 137 -18.27 -2.91 -25.99
N LYS A 138 -19.52 -3.26 -25.71
CA LYS A 138 -19.90 -4.63 -25.40
C LYS A 138 -19.48 -5.54 -26.57
N PRO A 139 -18.79 -6.66 -26.35
CA PRO A 139 -18.45 -7.58 -27.42
C PRO A 139 -19.74 -8.04 -28.13
N SER A 140 -19.75 -7.99 -29.46
CA SER A 140 -20.86 -8.52 -30.26
C SER A 140 -20.99 -10.02 -29.98
N LYS A 141 -22.22 -10.45 -29.71
CA LYS A 141 -22.56 -11.88 -29.53
C LYS A 141 -22.18 -12.70 -30.75
#